data_AF-A0A7W1G6Y7-F1
#
_entry.id   AF-A0A7W1G6Y7-F1
#
_cell.length_a   1.000
_cell.length_b   1.000
_cell.length_c   1.000
_cell.angle_alpha   90.00
_cell.angle_beta   90.00
_cell.angle_gamma   90.00
#
_symmetry.space_group_name_H-M   'P 1'
#
loop_
_entity.id
_entity.type
_entity.pdbx_description
1 polymer ?
#
loop_
_entity_poly.entity_id
_entity_poly.type
_entity_poly.pdbx_seq_one_letter_code
_entity_poly.pdbx_strand_id
1 'polypeptide(L)'
;MSKTPPMIEVRTSAIQGRGLFATRRIRAGTRIIEYVGELIDNDEADRRYDDEAMGRHHTFLFAIDEQISLDGGRCGNESRYINHSCDPNCDAIDEDGHIFIEAARTIAEGEELTYDYAYERDGSEDEETIRRYVCRCAARSCRGTILAPMAAKKRPRPRVAARRR
;
A
#
# COMPACT_ATOMS: atom_id res chain seq x y z
N MET A 1 -23.47 27.67 7.64
CA MET A 1 -23.21 26.77 6.50
C MET A 1 -22.77 25.43 7.08
N SER A 2 -23.57 24.38 6.96
CA SER A 2 -23.18 23.05 7.47
C SER A 2 -22.04 22.53 6.62
N LYS A 3 -20.82 22.50 7.17
CA LYS A 3 -19.66 21.95 6.50
C LYS A 3 -19.86 20.44 6.48
N THR A 4 -20.08 19.86 5.30
CA THR A 4 -20.14 18.40 5.15
C THR A 4 -18.90 17.81 5.82
N PRO A 5 -19.06 16.85 6.74
CA PRO A 5 -17.93 16.25 7.43
C PRO A 5 -16.96 15.65 6.39
N PRO A 6 -15.63 15.74 6.64
CA PRO A 6 -14.63 15.19 5.73
C PRO A 6 -14.88 13.70 5.56
N MET A 7 -14.67 13.13 4.37
CA MET A 7 -14.94 11.71 4.06
C MET A 7 -14.09 10.73 4.87
N ILE A 8 -12.94 11.21 5.34
CA ILE A 8 -11.90 10.43 6.00
C ILE A 8 -11.40 11.16 7.24
N GLU A 9 -10.90 10.41 8.22
CA GLU A 9 -10.19 10.95 9.37
C GLU A 9 -9.15 9.98 9.92
N VAL A 10 -8.15 10.50 10.64
CA VAL A 10 -7.06 9.69 11.18
C VAL A 10 -7.35 9.31 12.63
N ARG A 11 -7.41 8.01 12.93
CA ARG A 11 -7.62 7.46 14.29
C ARG A 11 -6.51 6.48 14.66
N THR A 12 -6.50 5.99 15.90
CA THR A 12 -5.63 4.87 16.29
C THR A 12 -6.04 3.61 15.54
N SER A 13 -5.06 2.88 15.00
CA SER A 13 -5.29 1.64 14.24
C SER A 13 -4.98 0.41 15.08
N ALA A 14 -5.77 -0.65 14.88
CA ALA A 14 -5.47 -1.97 15.41
C ALA A 14 -4.37 -2.69 14.61
N ILE A 15 -4.10 -2.26 13.37
CA ILE A 15 -3.06 -2.81 12.50
C ILE A 15 -1.70 -2.26 12.92
N GLN A 16 -1.55 -0.94 12.90
CA GLN A 16 -0.28 -0.27 13.22
C GLN A 16 -0.49 1.22 13.52
N GLY A 17 -0.12 1.66 14.73
CA GLY A 17 -0.04 3.08 15.08
C GLY A 17 -1.34 3.85 14.81
N ARG A 18 -1.36 4.61 13.72
CA ARG A 18 -2.52 5.35 13.23
C ARG A 18 -3.02 4.76 11.92
N GLY A 19 -4.31 4.92 11.68
CA GLY A 19 -5.01 4.48 10.47
C GLY A 19 -5.86 5.60 9.90
N LEU A 20 -6.18 5.53 8.61
CA LEU A 20 -7.15 6.39 7.96
C LEU A 20 -8.51 5.69 7.90
N PHE A 21 -9.57 6.32 8.38
CA PHE A 21 -10.89 5.71 8.54
C PHE A 21 -11.96 6.47 7.77
N ALA A 22 -12.93 5.75 7.23
CA ALA A 22 -14.10 6.35 6.61
C ALA A 22 -15.03 6.96 7.69
N THR A 23 -15.42 8.22 7.53
CA THR A 23 -16.40 8.88 8.43
C THR A 23 -17.85 8.75 7.93
N ARG A 24 -18.01 8.17 6.73
CA ARG A 24 -19.29 7.90 6.07
C ARG A 24 -19.09 6.80 5.05
N ARG A 25 -20.19 6.24 4.53
CA ARG A 25 -20.13 5.28 3.41
C ARG A 25 -19.43 5.87 2.18
N ILE A 26 -18.44 5.16 1.66
CA ILE A 26 -17.71 5.46 0.42
C ILE A 26 -18.08 4.39 -0.62
N ARG A 27 -18.47 4.77 -1.83
CA ARG A 27 -18.85 3.82 -2.89
C ARG A 27 -17.60 3.29 -3.59
N ALA A 28 -17.67 2.07 -4.11
CA ALA A 28 -16.64 1.53 -5.00
C ALA A 28 -16.38 2.51 -6.17
N GLY A 29 -15.13 2.63 -6.60
CA GLY A 29 -14.67 3.55 -7.63
C GLY A 29 -14.55 5.01 -7.18
N THR A 30 -14.74 5.32 -5.89
CA THR A 30 -14.57 6.69 -5.40
C THR A 30 -13.09 6.97 -5.19
N ARG A 31 -12.55 7.98 -5.89
CA ARG A 31 -11.24 8.57 -5.55
C ARG A 31 -11.31 9.31 -4.22
N ILE A 32 -10.52 8.87 -3.26
CA ILE A 32 -10.62 9.30 -1.86
C ILE A 32 -9.64 10.42 -1.57
N ILE A 33 -8.35 10.19 -1.87
CA ILE A 33 -7.25 11.09 -1.55
C ILE A 33 -6.08 10.81 -2.51
N GLU A 34 -5.34 11.85 -2.88
CA GLU A 34 -4.04 11.69 -3.55
C GLU A 34 -2.96 11.45 -2.50
N TYR A 35 -2.10 10.48 -2.74
CA TYR A 35 -0.88 10.29 -1.97
C TYR A 35 0.14 11.33 -2.44
N VAL A 36 0.42 12.32 -1.59
CA VAL A 36 1.35 13.40 -1.91
C VAL A 36 2.59 13.31 -1.01
N GLY A 37 3.70 13.82 -1.51
CA GLY A 37 4.99 13.74 -0.83
C GLY A 37 6.09 14.44 -1.62
N GLU A 38 7.32 14.17 -1.23
CA GLU A 38 8.53 14.64 -1.92
C GLU A 38 9.01 13.56 -2.90
N LEU A 39 9.33 13.93 -4.15
CA LEU A 39 10.01 13.01 -5.08
C LEU A 39 11.48 12.91 -4.69
N ILE A 40 11.96 11.70 -4.45
CA ILE A 40 13.34 11.41 -4.05
C ILE A 40 13.92 10.30 -4.92
N ASP A 41 15.24 10.28 -5.06
CA ASP A 41 15.95 9.19 -5.71
C ASP A 41 16.24 8.02 -4.74
N ASN A 42 16.78 6.93 -5.28
CA ASN A 42 17.10 5.73 -4.51
C ASN A 42 18.14 6.00 -3.40
N ASP A 43 19.16 6.82 -3.67
CA ASP A 43 20.20 7.15 -2.68
C ASP A 43 19.62 7.88 -1.47
N GLU A 44 18.71 8.84 -1.70
CA GLU A 44 18.01 9.55 -0.63
C GLU A 44 16.99 8.65 0.09
N ALA A 45 16.34 7.74 -0.62
CA ALA A 45 15.44 6.74 -0.04
C ALA A 45 16.20 5.83 0.94
N ASP A 46 17.32 5.25 0.52
CA ASP A 46 18.19 4.39 1.35
C ASP A 46 18.72 5.16 2.57
N ARG A 47 19.10 6.43 2.38
CA ARG A 47 19.56 7.29 3.49
C ARG A 47 18.46 7.57 4.52
N ARG A 48 17.21 7.70 4.08
CA ARG A 48 16.05 7.99 4.97
C ARG A 48 15.50 6.75 5.65
N TYR A 49 15.51 5.62 4.96
CA TYR A 49 14.86 4.38 5.36
C TYR A 49 15.88 3.25 5.50
N ASP A 50 16.82 3.44 6.42
CA ASP A 50 17.80 2.41 6.80
C ASP A 50 17.14 1.31 7.66
N ASP A 51 16.98 0.13 7.06
CA ASP A 51 16.38 -1.05 7.69
C ASP A 51 17.17 -1.62 8.89
N GLU A 52 18.48 -1.37 8.96
CA GLU A 52 19.30 -1.79 10.10
C GLU A 52 19.07 -0.85 11.29
N ALA A 53 18.88 0.45 11.02
CA ALA A 53 18.52 1.43 12.04
C ALA A 53 17.05 1.29 12.48
N MET A 54 16.18 0.76 11.63
CA MET A 54 14.76 0.57 11.92
C MET A 54 14.47 -0.78 12.60
N GLY A 55 14.07 -0.74 13.87
CA GLY A 55 13.63 -1.96 14.58
C GLY A 55 12.42 -2.66 13.94
N ARG A 56 11.56 -1.92 13.24
CA ARG A 56 10.51 -2.46 12.38
C ARG A 56 10.44 -1.67 11.09
N HIS A 57 10.45 -2.38 9.97
CA HIS A 57 10.37 -1.77 8.66
C HIS A 57 9.07 -0.98 8.50
N HIS A 58 9.20 0.30 8.16
CA HIS A 58 8.10 1.15 7.72
C HIS A 58 8.65 2.26 6.83
N THR A 59 8.15 2.34 5.60
CA THR A 59 8.44 3.48 4.72
C THR A 59 7.15 4.13 4.25
N PHE A 60 7.27 5.35 3.74
CA PHE A 60 6.19 6.10 3.12
C PHE A 60 6.44 6.26 1.61
N LEU A 61 7.10 5.27 1.00
CA LEU A 61 7.55 5.32 -0.38
C LEU A 61 6.53 4.66 -1.32
N PHE A 62 6.23 5.36 -2.42
CA PHE A 62 5.65 4.78 -3.63
C PHE A 62 6.65 4.91 -4.77
N ALA A 63 7.02 3.80 -5.40
CA ALA A 63 7.83 3.85 -6.61
C ALA A 63 7.02 4.48 -7.75
N ILE A 64 7.55 5.53 -8.35
CA ILE A 64 6.97 6.18 -9.55
C ILE A 64 7.63 5.59 -10.80
N ASP A 65 8.95 5.41 -10.75
CA ASP A 65 9.72 4.69 -11.75
C ASP A 65 10.89 3.93 -11.11
N GLU A 66 11.83 3.43 -11.92
CA GLU A 66 12.98 2.65 -11.46
C GLU A 66 13.97 3.45 -10.58
N GLN A 67 13.95 4.78 -10.63
CA GLN A 67 14.92 5.66 -9.99
C GLN A 67 14.29 6.65 -9.02
N ILE A 68 12.99 6.93 -9.16
CA ILE A 68 12.27 7.95 -8.39
C ILE A 68 11.15 7.32 -7.59
N SER A 69 11.12 7.68 -6.31
CA SER A 69 10.04 7.35 -5.37
C SER A 69 9.39 8.61 -4.82
N LEU A 70 8.08 8.54 -4.58
CA LEU A 70 7.32 9.55 -3.86
C LEU A 70 7.32 9.23 -2.36
N ASP A 71 7.92 10.09 -1.55
CA ASP A 71 8.03 9.97 -0.09
C ASP A 71 6.97 10.80 0.65
N GLY A 72 5.93 10.13 1.15
CA GLY A 72 4.87 10.76 1.96
C GLY A 72 5.30 11.12 3.40
N GLY A 73 6.52 10.76 3.81
CA GLY A 73 7.09 11.09 5.11
C GLY A 73 7.44 12.58 5.25
N ARG A 74 7.68 13.26 4.12
CA ARG A 74 7.92 14.70 4.01
C ARG A 74 6.86 15.32 3.12
N CYS A 75 6.37 16.51 3.49
CA CYS A 75 5.37 17.24 2.70
C CYS A 75 4.07 16.44 2.36
N GLY A 76 3.82 15.32 3.04
CA GLY A 76 2.65 14.48 2.80
C GLY A 76 1.37 14.93 3.50
N ASN A 77 0.28 14.24 3.21
CA ASN A 77 -1.04 14.45 3.81
C ASN A 77 -1.49 13.23 4.63
N GLU A 78 -2.79 13.10 4.90
CA GLU A 78 -3.38 12.01 5.67
C GLU A 78 -3.24 10.62 5.01
N SER A 79 -2.95 10.54 3.71
CA SER A 79 -2.78 9.27 2.97
C SER A 79 -1.69 8.38 3.56
N ARG A 80 -0.65 8.97 4.17
CA ARG A 80 0.47 8.24 4.78
C ARG A 80 0.07 7.34 5.96
N TYR A 81 -1.13 7.54 6.50
CA TYR A 81 -1.68 6.70 7.58
C TYR A 81 -2.51 5.52 7.08
N ILE A 82 -2.64 5.32 5.76
CA ILE A 82 -3.33 4.16 5.22
C ILE A 82 -2.45 2.93 5.42
N ASN A 83 -2.96 1.96 6.17
CA ASN A 83 -2.23 0.75 6.54
C ASN A 83 -2.31 -0.34 5.46
N HIS A 84 -1.42 -1.31 5.58
CA HIS A 84 -1.46 -2.51 4.77
C HIS A 84 -2.59 -3.46 5.16
N SER A 85 -3.25 -4.05 4.15
CA SER A 85 -4.04 -5.28 4.32
C SER A 85 -3.75 -6.28 3.20
N CYS A 86 -3.73 -7.57 3.53
CA CYS A 86 -3.71 -8.66 2.55
C CYS A 86 -5.07 -8.90 1.89
N ASP A 87 -6.14 -8.30 2.43
CA ASP A 87 -7.50 -8.24 1.86
C ASP A 87 -7.96 -6.78 1.93
N PRO A 88 -7.41 -5.91 1.05
CA PRO A 88 -7.62 -4.47 1.13
C PRO A 88 -9.01 -4.03 0.66
N ASN A 89 -9.35 -2.77 0.94
CA ASN A 89 -10.57 -2.12 0.45
C ASN A 89 -10.31 -0.91 -0.46
N CYS A 90 -9.04 -0.54 -0.65
CA CYS A 90 -8.58 0.48 -1.57
C CYS A 90 -7.52 -0.06 -2.52
N ASP A 91 -7.42 0.56 -3.69
CA ASP A 91 -6.32 0.42 -4.65
C ASP A 91 -5.52 1.74 -4.72
N ALA A 92 -4.22 1.64 -4.98
CA ALA A 92 -3.38 2.77 -5.34
C ALA A 92 -3.24 2.80 -6.87
N ILE A 93 -3.69 3.89 -7.50
CA ILE A 93 -3.72 4.06 -8.94
C ILE A 93 -2.68 5.12 -9.31
N ASP A 94 -1.72 4.75 -10.14
CA ASP A 94 -0.80 5.69 -10.77
C ASP A 94 -1.46 6.30 -12.01
N GLU A 95 -1.59 7.62 -12.02
CA GLU A 95 -1.97 8.41 -13.20
C GLU A 95 -0.92 9.49 -13.43
N ASP A 96 -0.10 9.30 -14.47
CA ASP A 96 0.94 10.25 -14.89
C ASP A 96 1.92 10.65 -13.77
N GLY A 97 2.29 9.71 -12.90
CA GLY A 97 3.21 9.93 -11.78
C GLY A 97 2.54 10.48 -10.51
N HIS A 98 1.21 10.58 -10.51
CA HIS A 98 0.41 10.92 -9.34
C HIS A 98 -0.29 9.67 -8.80
N ILE A 99 -0.13 9.41 -7.50
CA ILE A 99 -0.71 8.23 -6.86
C ILE A 99 -2.04 8.61 -6.22
N PHE A 100 -3.13 8.01 -6.69
CA PHE A 100 -4.47 8.21 -6.13
C PHE A 100 -4.95 6.98 -5.40
N ILE A 101 -5.54 7.18 -4.22
CA ILE A 101 -6.19 6.11 -3.48
C ILE A 101 -7.66 6.07 -3.87
N GLU A 102 -8.10 4.93 -4.38
CA GLU A 102 -9.47 4.68 -4.84
C GLU A 102 -10.11 3.52 -4.09
N ALA A 103 -11.41 3.61 -3.82
CA ALA A 103 -12.15 2.53 -3.16
C ALA A 103 -12.36 1.34 -4.11
N ALA A 104 -11.67 0.21 -3.86
CA ALA A 104 -11.80 -1.03 -4.63
C ALA A 104 -13.18 -1.69 -4.45
N ARG A 105 -13.80 -1.46 -3.28
CA ARG A 105 -15.17 -1.87 -2.96
C ARG A 105 -15.90 -0.75 -2.22
N THR A 106 -17.19 -0.94 -1.97
CA THR A 106 -17.89 -0.04 -1.05
C THR A 106 -17.34 -0.21 0.37
N ILE A 107 -17.02 0.91 1.01
CA ILE A 107 -16.46 1.01 2.37
C ILE A 107 -17.56 1.59 3.29
N ALA A 108 -17.88 0.90 4.37
CA ALA A 108 -18.81 1.35 5.38
C ALA A 108 -18.19 2.44 6.27
N GLU A 109 -19.05 3.23 6.91
CA GLU A 109 -18.61 4.17 7.94
C GLU A 109 -17.88 3.44 9.07
N GLY A 110 -16.76 3.99 9.51
CA GLY A 110 -15.91 3.44 10.56
C GLY A 110 -14.93 2.36 10.11
N GLU A 111 -14.99 1.88 8.86
CA GLU A 111 -13.96 0.98 8.33
C GLU A 111 -12.63 1.72 8.13
N GLU A 112 -11.52 1.04 8.45
CA GLU A 112 -10.16 1.49 8.14
C GLU A 112 -9.90 1.29 6.64
N LEU A 113 -9.37 2.32 5.99
CA LEU A 113 -8.90 2.25 4.62
C LEU A 113 -7.56 1.52 4.61
N THR A 114 -7.39 0.59 3.69
CA THR A 114 -6.17 -0.21 3.53
C THR A 114 -5.94 -0.56 2.07
N TYR A 115 -4.67 -0.66 1.66
CA TYR A 115 -4.26 -1.21 0.35
C TYR A 115 -3.14 -2.26 0.54
N ASP A 116 -2.89 -3.08 -0.48
CA ASP A 116 -1.72 -3.95 -0.48
C ASP A 116 -0.48 -3.11 -0.79
N TYR A 117 0.51 -3.09 0.12
CA TYR A 117 1.71 -2.26 -0.06
C TYR A 117 2.60 -2.75 -1.19
N ALA A 118 2.40 -4.01 -1.63
CA ALA A 118 3.15 -4.60 -2.75
C ALA A 118 4.68 -4.51 -2.58
N TYR A 119 5.18 -4.57 -1.34
CA TYR A 119 6.63 -4.59 -1.07
C TYR A 119 7.28 -5.74 -1.83
N GLU A 120 8.01 -5.40 -2.88
CA GLU A 120 8.65 -6.39 -3.72
C GLU A 120 9.68 -7.19 -2.92
N ARG A 121 9.91 -8.42 -3.38
CA ARG A 121 10.91 -9.31 -2.81
C ARG A 121 11.64 -10.02 -3.93
N ASP A 122 12.95 -10.11 -3.80
CA ASP A 122 13.82 -10.79 -4.77
C ASP A 122 14.08 -12.26 -4.39
N GLY A 123 13.63 -12.66 -3.20
CA GLY A 123 13.75 -14.02 -2.68
C GLY A 123 15.09 -14.30 -1.99
N SER A 124 15.92 -13.27 -1.77
CA SER A 124 17.13 -13.35 -0.95
C SER A 124 16.86 -13.15 0.55
N GLU A 125 15.63 -12.75 0.92
CA GLU A 125 15.30 -12.42 2.31
C GLU A 125 15.30 -13.67 3.18
N ASP A 126 16.14 -13.66 4.21
CA ASP A 126 16.17 -14.71 5.23
C ASP A 126 14.99 -14.59 6.22
N GLU A 127 14.85 -15.60 7.09
CA GLU A 127 13.78 -15.60 8.10
C GLU A 127 13.83 -14.40 9.05
N GLU A 128 15.02 -13.86 9.34
CA GLU A 128 15.18 -12.71 10.22
C GLU A 128 14.66 -11.43 9.55
N THR A 129 15.03 -11.23 8.29
CA THR A 129 14.55 -10.13 7.45
C THR A 129 13.04 -10.17 7.36
N ILE A 130 12.46 -11.32 7.02
CA ILE A 130 11.00 -11.49 6.92
C ILE A 130 10.28 -11.12 8.23
N ARG A 131 10.90 -11.37 9.40
CA ARG A 131 10.33 -10.99 10.71
C ARG A 131 10.23 -9.48 10.92
N ARG A 132 11.03 -8.66 10.23
CA ARG A 132 10.90 -7.19 10.26
C ARG A 132 9.65 -6.71 9.53
N TYR A 133 9.15 -7.51 8.58
CA TYR A 133 7.99 -7.22 7.74
C TYR A 133 6.71 -7.95 8.17
N VAL A 134 6.53 -8.23 9.47
CA VAL A 134 5.32 -8.91 9.97
C VAL A 134 4.05 -8.11 9.65
N CYS A 135 3.06 -8.79 9.07
CA CYS A 135 1.73 -8.23 8.80
C CYS A 135 0.80 -8.41 10.01
N ARG A 136 0.04 -7.36 10.33
CA ARG A 136 -0.93 -7.33 11.43
C ARG A 136 -2.34 -6.95 10.97
N CYS A 137 -2.65 -7.12 9.69
CA CYS A 137 -3.93 -6.67 9.10
C CYS A 137 -5.17 -7.43 9.57
N ALA A 138 -5.00 -8.56 10.26
CA ALA A 138 -6.07 -9.43 10.75
C ALA A 138 -7.03 -10.03 9.69
N ALA A 139 -6.74 -9.83 8.39
CA ALA A 139 -7.48 -10.49 7.32
C ALA A 139 -7.44 -12.02 7.47
N ARG A 140 -8.55 -12.70 7.15
CA ARG A 140 -8.61 -14.18 7.20
C ARG A 140 -7.61 -14.83 6.24
N SER A 141 -7.32 -14.15 5.13
CA SER A 141 -6.34 -14.51 4.10
C SER A 141 -4.97 -13.86 4.33
N CYS A 142 -4.68 -13.37 5.54
CA CYS A 142 -3.40 -12.72 5.85
C CYS A 142 -2.21 -13.63 5.52
N ARG A 143 -1.23 -13.08 4.80
CA ARG A 143 -0.01 -13.77 4.38
C ARG A 143 1.03 -13.90 5.50
N GLY A 144 0.81 -13.26 6.65
CA GLY A 144 1.75 -13.17 7.77
C GLY A 144 2.86 -12.12 7.60
N THR A 145 3.07 -11.62 6.38
CA THR A 145 4.06 -10.58 6.05
C THR A 145 3.48 -9.53 5.10
N ILE A 146 3.96 -8.29 5.21
CA ILE A 146 3.61 -7.19 4.30
C ILE A 146 4.33 -7.30 2.95
N LEU A 147 5.36 -8.15 2.86
CA LEU A 147 6.05 -8.47 1.62
C LEU A 147 5.10 -9.13 0.63
N ALA A 148 5.24 -8.77 -0.64
CA ALA A 148 4.47 -9.32 -1.74
C ALA A 148 4.64 -10.86 -1.80
N PRO A 149 3.64 -11.59 -2.32
CA PRO A 149 3.81 -13.01 -2.57
C PRO A 149 4.95 -13.22 -3.55
N MET A 150 5.77 -14.27 -3.36
CA MET A 150 6.72 -14.65 -4.40
C MET A 150 5.97 -14.87 -5.70
N ALA A 151 6.45 -14.29 -6.80
CA ALA A 151 5.85 -14.51 -8.11
C ALA A 151 5.75 -16.03 -8.34
N ALA A 152 4.53 -16.53 -8.52
CA ALA A 152 4.35 -17.92 -8.93
C ALA A 152 5.14 -18.10 -10.23
N LYS A 153 6.07 -19.08 -10.26
CA LYS A 153 6.78 -19.46 -11.49
C LYS A 153 5.73 -19.56 -12.60
N LYS A 154 5.79 -18.67 -13.59
CA LYS A 154 4.81 -18.65 -14.70
C LYS A 154 4.76 -20.06 -15.27
N ARG A 155 3.66 -20.80 -15.05
CA ARG A 155 3.46 -22.09 -15.75
C ARG A 155 3.49 -21.77 -17.25
N PRO A 156 4.30 -22.47 -18.06
CA PRO A 156 4.34 -22.21 -19.49
C PRO A 156 2.92 -22.32 -20.04
N ARG A 157 2.47 -21.29 -20.77
CA ARG A 157 1.16 -21.31 -21.43
C ARG A 157 1.10 -22.56 -22.31
N PRO A 158 0.07 -23.42 -22.20
CA PRO A 158 -0.08 -24.54 -23.12
C PRO A 158 -0.13 -23.96 -24.54
N ARG A 159 0.74 -24.47 -25.43
CA ARG A 159 0.73 -24.08 -26.85
C ARG A 159 -0.63 -24.50 -27.41
N VAL A 160 -1.51 -23.52 -27.61
CA VAL A 160 -2.75 -23.75 -28.36
C VAL A 160 -2.32 -24.14 -29.77
N ALA A 161 -2.51 -25.40 -30.13
CA ALA A 161 -2.23 -25.87 -31.48
C ALA A 161 -3.06 -25.05 -32.46
N ALA A 162 -2.40 -24.37 -33.40
CA ALA A 162 -3.07 -23.61 -34.44
C ALA A 162 -4.01 -24.53 -35.22
N ARG A 163 -5.32 -24.23 -35.20
CA ARG A 163 -6.29 -24.88 -36.07
C ARG A 163 -5.92 -24.56 -37.52
N ARG A 164 -5.46 -25.56 -38.26
CA ARG A 164 -5.34 -25.50 -39.71
C ARG A 164 -6.74 -25.38 -40.31
N ARG A 165 -6.96 -24.35 -41.12
CA ARG A 165 -8.07 -24.30 -42.08
C ARG A 165 -7.75 -25.17 -43.28
#